data_AF-A0A933IYG2-F1
#
_entry.id   AF-A0A933IYG2-F1
#
_cell.length_a   1.000
_cell.length_b   1.000
_cell.length_c   1.000
_cell.angle_alpha   90.00
_cell.angle_beta   90.00
_cell.angle_gamma   90.00
#
_symmetry.space_group_name_H-M   'P 1'
#
loop_
_entity.id
_entity.type
_entity.pdbx_description
1 polymer ?
#
loop_
_entity_poly.entity_id
_entity_poly.type
_entity_poly.pdbx_seq_one_letter_code
_entity_poly.pdbx_strand_id
1 'polypeptide(L)'
;MATSPQENPGWKFWLSWVLASMAGVMVYILTFHIVLPILGTVVLRVASSWMMWLALAVFVPQVIGLGAAIGVAQWLVLRKYLTRTRNWTLATLVGHSLSFVVPQTFHVWEEGVAPFLFSGVALGLLQWLVLRGQVANGMWWIAITLAAWILAYAASRFAYVTGLYFGLFQLVTVVLVSATVGGVGIIWLLRRSTLAYI
;
A
#
# COMPACT_ATOMS: atom_id res chain seq x y z
N MET A 1 22.55 25.69 -6.64
CA MET A 1 22.92 24.49 -5.85
C MET A 1 22.80 23.29 -6.78
N ALA A 2 23.91 22.77 -7.29
CA ALA A 2 23.88 21.63 -8.20
C ALA A 2 23.42 20.40 -7.42
N THR A 3 22.24 19.87 -7.76
CA THR A 3 21.78 18.60 -7.22
C THR A 3 22.74 17.53 -7.73
N SER A 4 23.35 16.78 -6.81
CA SER A 4 24.14 15.58 -7.12
C SER A 4 23.45 14.74 -8.19
N PRO A 5 24.18 14.09 -9.11
CA PRO A 5 23.59 13.26 -10.16
C PRO A 5 22.60 12.30 -9.50
N GLN A 6 21.31 12.44 -9.83
CA GLN A 6 20.28 11.53 -9.36
C GLN A 6 20.67 10.14 -9.86
N GLU A 7 21.06 9.25 -8.95
CA GLU A 7 21.36 7.87 -9.32
C GLU A 7 20.18 7.30 -10.11
N ASN A 8 20.45 6.77 -11.31
CA ASN A 8 19.40 6.18 -12.12
C ASN A 8 18.77 5.01 -11.34
N PRO A 9 17.45 5.00 -11.11
CA PRO A 9 16.81 3.95 -10.34
C PRO A 9 16.96 2.60 -11.07
N GLY A 10 17.62 1.67 -10.38
CA GLY A 10 17.96 0.33 -10.86
C GLY A 10 17.35 -0.79 -10.02
N TRP A 11 17.85 -2.00 -10.19
CA TRP A 11 17.37 -3.17 -9.44
C TRP A 11 17.55 -3.05 -7.92
N LYS A 12 18.57 -2.31 -7.47
CA LYS A 12 18.73 -1.98 -6.04
C LYS A 12 17.55 -1.16 -5.50
N PHE A 13 17.04 -0.22 -6.28
CA PHE A 13 15.84 0.54 -5.93
C PHE A 13 14.62 -0.38 -5.85
N TRP A 14 14.42 -1.24 -6.88
CA TRP A 14 13.31 -2.18 -6.93
C TRP A 14 13.27 -3.06 -5.67
N LEU A 15 14.41 -3.67 -5.33
CA LEU A 15 14.51 -4.55 -4.18
C LEU A 15 14.23 -3.77 -2.88
N SER A 16 14.81 -2.58 -2.73
CA SER A 16 14.57 -1.72 -1.56
C SER A 16 13.10 -1.33 -1.44
N TRP A 17 12.42 -1.07 -2.55
CA TRP A 17 10.99 -0.75 -2.60
C TRP A 17 10.11 -1.92 -2.15
N VAL A 18 10.39 -3.12 -2.65
CA VAL A 18 9.67 -4.34 -2.26
C VAL A 18 9.91 -4.64 -0.78
N LEU A 19 11.16 -4.65 -0.34
CA LEU A 19 11.52 -4.91 1.06
C LEU A 19 10.93 -3.87 2.01
N ALA A 20 10.95 -2.59 1.66
CA ALA A 20 10.33 -1.54 2.46
C ALA A 20 8.82 -1.74 2.59
N SER A 21 8.12 -2.04 1.48
CA SER A 21 6.68 -2.30 1.51
C SER A 21 6.35 -3.50 2.39
N MET A 22 7.14 -4.58 2.27
CA MET A 22 7.00 -5.77 3.11
C MET A 22 7.29 -5.49 4.58
N ALA A 23 8.32 -4.71 4.89
CA ALA A 23 8.61 -4.29 6.26
C ALA A 23 7.44 -3.48 6.85
N GLY A 24 6.82 -2.60 6.07
CA GLY A 24 5.61 -1.88 6.47
C GLY A 24 4.46 -2.82 6.83
N VAL A 25 4.22 -3.87 6.04
CA VAL A 25 3.23 -4.91 6.35
C VAL A 25 3.59 -5.69 7.61
N MET A 26 4.86 -6.07 7.78
CA MET A 26 5.29 -6.81 8.97
C MET A 26 5.09 -5.99 10.25
N VAL A 27 5.41 -4.70 10.21
CA VAL A 27 5.11 -3.77 11.31
C VAL A 27 3.60 -3.73 11.57
N TYR A 28 2.79 -3.59 10.52
CA TYR A 28 1.33 -3.61 10.66
C TYR A 28 0.81 -4.91 11.30
N ILE A 29 1.24 -6.08 10.82
CA ILE A 29 0.83 -7.38 11.38
C ILE A 29 1.24 -7.47 12.84
N LEU A 30 2.49 -7.15 13.17
CA LEU A 30 2.99 -7.21 14.54
C LEU A 30 2.18 -6.30 15.47
N THR A 31 1.94 -5.05 15.07
CA THR A 31 1.20 -4.09 15.89
C THR A 31 -0.28 -4.49 16.03
N PHE A 32 -0.96 -4.75 14.92
CA PHE A 32 -2.42 -4.83 14.89
C PHE A 32 -2.99 -6.23 15.04
N HIS A 33 -2.23 -7.27 14.69
CA HIS A 33 -2.68 -8.66 14.77
C HIS A 33 -2.03 -9.44 15.93
N ILE A 34 -0.98 -8.90 16.54
CA ILE A 34 -0.30 -9.55 17.67
C ILE A 34 -0.37 -8.66 18.92
N VAL A 35 0.25 -7.48 18.91
CA VAL A 35 0.39 -6.64 20.10
C VAL A 35 -0.96 -6.11 20.60
N LEU A 36 -1.75 -5.47 19.73
CA LEU A 36 -3.03 -4.86 20.14
C LEU A 36 -4.07 -5.88 20.63
N PRO A 37 -4.25 -7.06 20.01
CA PRO A 37 -5.12 -8.08 20.58
C PRO A 37 -4.66 -8.55 21.97
N ILE A 38 -3.36 -8.76 22.19
CA ILE A 38 -2.83 -9.14 23.51
C ILE A 38 -3.18 -8.06 24.54
N LEU A 39 -2.91 -6.79 24.24
CA LEU A 39 -3.25 -5.67 25.12
C LEU A 39 -4.78 -5.52 25.31
N GLY A 40 -5.54 -5.69 24.24
CA GLY A 40 -7.00 -5.60 24.23
C GLY A 40 -7.67 -6.66 25.10
N THR A 41 -7.17 -7.90 25.09
CA THR A 41 -7.69 -8.96 25.98
C THR A 41 -7.48 -8.66 27.46
N VAL A 42 -6.44 -7.90 27.81
CA VAL A 42 -6.21 -7.42 29.18
C VAL A 42 -7.22 -6.33 29.54
N VAL A 43 -7.50 -5.40 28.61
CA VAL A 43 -8.43 -4.27 28.84
C VAL A 43 -9.90 -4.70 28.86
N LEU A 44 -10.31 -5.60 27.96
CA LEU A 44 -11.71 -6.06 27.84
C LEU A 44 -12.20 -6.85 29.06
N ARG A 45 -11.29 -7.43 29.86
CA ARG A 45 -11.66 -8.08 31.13
C ARG A 45 -12.14 -7.10 32.20
N VAL A 46 -11.96 -5.79 31.98
CA VAL A 46 -12.17 -4.75 33.01
C VAL A 46 -13.32 -3.78 32.66
N ALA A 47 -13.81 -3.75 31.41
CA ALA A 47 -14.76 -2.71 30.96
C ALA A 47 -16.04 -3.28 30.32
N SER A 48 -17.17 -3.27 31.05
CA SER A 48 -18.45 -3.84 30.61
C SER A 48 -19.39 -2.87 29.87
N SER A 49 -19.07 -1.57 29.75
CA SER A 49 -19.94 -0.57 29.08
C SER A 49 -19.27 0.23 27.97
N TRP A 50 -17.99 0.00 27.68
CA TRP A 50 -17.18 0.80 26.74
C TRP A 50 -16.89 0.08 25.40
N MET A 51 -17.53 -1.07 25.15
CA MET A 51 -17.25 -1.94 24.02
C MET A 51 -17.35 -1.26 22.65
N MET A 52 -18.29 -0.33 22.44
CA MET A 52 -18.40 0.42 21.17
C MET A 52 -17.19 1.34 20.93
N TRP A 53 -16.77 2.10 21.95
CA TRP A 53 -15.61 2.98 21.83
C TRP A 53 -14.30 2.21 21.69
N LEU A 54 -14.19 1.05 22.36
CA LEU A 54 -13.09 0.11 22.19
C LEU A 54 -13.06 -0.49 20.78
N ALA A 55 -14.20 -0.88 20.22
CA ALA A 55 -14.28 -1.37 18.85
C ALA A 55 -13.80 -0.31 17.86
N LEU A 56 -14.27 0.93 17.98
CA LEU A 56 -13.80 2.04 17.14
C LEU A 56 -12.29 2.32 17.32
N ALA A 57 -11.80 2.28 18.55
CA ALA A 57 -10.39 2.47 18.87
C ALA A 57 -9.48 1.35 18.34
N VAL A 58 -10.01 0.17 18.03
CA VAL A 58 -9.24 -0.93 17.41
C VAL A 58 -9.40 -0.92 15.89
N PHE A 59 -10.61 -0.72 15.38
CA PHE A 59 -10.93 -0.83 13.96
C PHE A 59 -10.36 0.32 13.13
N VAL A 60 -10.49 1.57 13.61
CA VAL A 60 -10.01 2.75 12.87
C VAL A 60 -8.49 2.69 12.69
N PRO A 61 -7.68 2.38 13.72
CA PRO A 61 -6.25 2.19 13.54
C PRO A 61 -5.88 1.02 12.62
N GLN A 62 -6.67 -0.05 12.55
CA GLN A 62 -6.40 -1.16 11.62
C GLN A 62 -6.54 -0.73 10.15
N VAL A 63 -7.56 0.06 9.83
CA VAL A 63 -7.80 0.54 8.45
C VAL A 63 -6.71 1.51 8.01
N ILE A 64 -6.35 2.44 8.89
CA ILE A 64 -5.38 3.51 8.60
C ILE A 64 -3.94 2.99 8.70
N GLY A 65 -3.69 2.07 9.64
CA GLY A 65 -2.35 1.61 10.03
C GLY A 65 -1.60 0.93 8.90
N LEU A 66 -2.28 0.13 8.08
CA LEU A 66 -1.64 -0.57 6.95
C LEU A 66 -1.11 0.44 5.92
N GLY A 67 -1.99 1.35 5.47
CA GLY A 67 -1.63 2.37 4.49
C GLY A 67 -0.57 3.34 5.00
N ALA A 68 -0.61 3.69 6.29
CA ALA A 68 0.42 4.51 6.93
C ALA A 68 1.78 3.78 6.96
N ALA A 69 1.82 2.53 7.41
CA ALA A 69 3.06 1.77 7.54
C ALA A 69 3.74 1.54 6.18
N ILE A 70 2.97 1.11 5.17
CA ILE A 70 3.47 0.95 3.80
C ILE A 70 3.89 2.31 3.23
N GLY A 71 3.06 3.33 3.40
CA GLY A 71 3.30 4.69 2.89
C GLY A 71 4.58 5.31 3.42
N VAL A 72 4.84 5.21 4.73
CA VAL A 72 6.09 5.67 5.34
C VAL A 72 7.28 4.91 4.77
N ALA A 73 7.20 3.58 4.71
CA ALA A 73 8.31 2.76 4.22
C ALA A 73 8.65 3.07 2.75
N GLN A 74 7.65 3.20 1.88
CA GLN A 74 7.82 3.60 0.49
C GLN A 74 8.35 5.03 0.35
N TRP A 75 7.86 5.96 1.16
CA TRP A 75 8.34 7.34 1.18
C TRP A 75 9.84 7.42 1.51
N LEU A 76 10.33 6.62 2.47
CA LEU A 76 11.76 6.57 2.82
C LEU A 76 12.65 6.17 1.64
N VAL A 77 12.14 5.33 0.75
CA VAL A 77 12.82 4.94 -0.49
C VAL A 77 12.71 6.05 -1.55
N LEU A 78 11.51 6.60 -1.77
CA LEU A 78 11.26 7.62 -2.81
C LEU A 78 11.90 8.97 -2.55
N ARG A 79 12.03 9.39 -1.29
CA ARG A 79 12.60 10.71 -0.94
C ARG A 79 14.05 10.90 -1.39
N LYS A 80 14.73 9.80 -1.74
CA LYS A 80 16.09 9.83 -2.34
C LYS A 80 16.08 10.24 -3.82
N TYR A 81 14.95 10.09 -4.51
CA TYR A 81 14.83 10.29 -5.96
C TYR A 81 13.89 11.46 -6.33
N LEU A 82 12.93 11.80 -5.48
CA LEU A 82 11.91 12.81 -5.74
C LEU A 82 11.82 13.82 -4.60
N THR A 83 11.77 15.11 -4.94
CA THR A 83 11.86 16.23 -3.97
C THR A 83 10.57 16.49 -3.21
N ARG A 84 9.40 16.28 -3.81
CA ARG A 84 8.08 16.56 -3.21
C ARG A 84 7.32 15.28 -2.90
N THR A 85 7.92 14.39 -2.12
CA THR A 85 7.32 13.09 -1.75
C THR A 85 6.68 13.06 -0.37
N ARG A 86 6.69 14.17 0.40
CA ARG A 86 6.16 14.18 1.78
C ARG A 86 4.68 13.73 1.88
N ASN A 87 3.90 13.98 0.82
CA ASN A 87 2.49 13.63 0.77
C ASN A 87 2.25 12.16 0.35
N TRP A 88 3.31 11.40 0.02
CA TRP A 88 3.21 9.99 -0.41
C TRP A 88 2.57 9.13 0.67
N THR A 89 2.99 9.30 1.92
CA THR A 89 2.41 8.59 3.07
C THR A 89 0.92 8.88 3.20
N LEU A 90 0.53 10.15 3.11
CA LEU A 90 -0.87 10.55 3.22
C LEU A 90 -1.71 9.99 2.05
N ALA A 91 -1.20 10.06 0.82
CA ALA A 91 -1.86 9.50 -0.35
C ALA A 91 -2.06 7.97 -0.21
N THR A 92 -1.04 7.26 0.27
CA THR A 92 -1.08 5.81 0.48
C THR A 92 -2.05 5.42 1.60
N LEU A 93 -2.01 6.17 2.71
CA LEU A 93 -2.93 6.04 3.84
C LEU A 93 -4.37 6.21 3.40
N VAL A 94 -4.71 7.34 2.76
CA VAL A 94 -6.07 7.64 2.32
C VAL A 94 -6.54 6.64 1.26
N GLY A 95 -5.66 6.26 0.32
CA GLY A 95 -5.99 5.28 -0.71
C GLY A 95 -6.35 3.92 -0.14
N HIS A 96 -5.54 3.41 0.79
CA HIS A 96 -5.86 2.17 1.49
C HIS A 96 -7.12 2.28 2.34
N SER A 97 -7.33 3.38 3.06
CA SER A 97 -8.54 3.57 3.86
C SER A 97 -9.80 3.57 2.98
N LEU A 98 -9.77 4.27 1.83
CA LEU A 98 -10.89 4.25 0.89
C LEU A 98 -11.14 2.85 0.31
N SER A 99 -10.06 2.15 -0.03
CA SER A 99 -10.10 0.78 -0.57
C SER A 99 -10.79 -0.20 0.37
N PHE A 100 -10.73 0.05 1.68
CA PHE A 100 -11.39 -0.76 2.68
C PHE A 100 -12.81 -0.27 2.98
N VAL A 101 -12.98 1.03 3.26
CA VAL A 101 -14.25 1.60 3.74
C VAL A 101 -15.33 1.59 2.67
N VAL A 102 -14.99 1.92 1.42
CA VAL A 102 -16.00 2.08 0.36
C VAL A 102 -16.69 0.76 0.02
N PRO A 103 -15.98 -0.35 -0.31
CA PRO A 103 -16.65 -1.62 -0.60
C PRO A 103 -17.53 -2.11 0.57
N GLN A 104 -17.05 -1.96 1.80
CA GLN A 104 -17.78 -2.35 3.01
C GLN A 104 -19.05 -1.51 3.23
N THR A 105 -18.98 -0.20 3.03
CA THR A 105 -20.10 0.72 3.30
C THR A 105 -21.27 0.49 2.36
N PHE A 106 -20.97 0.17 1.10
CA PHE A 106 -21.99 0.04 0.07
C PHE A 106 -22.45 -1.41 -0.14
N HIS A 107 -21.90 -2.37 0.64
CA HIS A 107 -22.13 -3.83 0.47
C HIS A 107 -21.99 -4.30 -0.99
N VAL A 108 -21.24 -3.53 -1.78
CA VAL A 108 -20.96 -3.83 -3.18
C VAL A 108 -19.60 -4.46 -3.22
N TRP A 109 -19.50 -5.49 -4.05
CA TRP A 109 -18.22 -6.09 -4.42
C TRP A 109 -17.57 -6.92 -3.32
N GLU A 110 -18.29 -7.38 -2.30
CA GLU A 110 -17.67 -8.22 -1.24
C GLU A 110 -16.93 -9.46 -1.80
N GLU A 111 -17.32 -9.91 -3.00
CA GLU A 111 -16.65 -10.97 -3.72
C GLU A 111 -16.15 -10.54 -5.12
N GLY A 112 -15.15 -11.26 -5.61
CA GLY A 112 -14.64 -11.10 -6.97
C GLY A 112 -13.53 -10.06 -7.11
N VAL A 113 -13.31 -9.62 -8.36
CA VAL A 113 -12.19 -8.74 -8.73
C VAL A 113 -12.46 -7.26 -8.45
N ALA A 114 -13.73 -6.88 -8.27
CA ALA A 114 -14.15 -5.48 -8.18
C ALA A 114 -13.51 -4.68 -7.03
N PRO A 115 -13.33 -5.21 -5.79
CA PRO A 115 -12.63 -4.47 -4.73
C PRO A 115 -11.18 -4.19 -5.09
N PHE A 116 -10.52 -5.12 -5.78
CA PHE A 116 -9.13 -4.98 -6.20
C PHE A 116 -8.99 -3.92 -7.29
N LEU A 117 -9.94 -3.88 -8.24
CA LEU A 117 -10.00 -2.81 -9.24
C LEU A 117 -10.16 -1.44 -8.58
N PHE A 118 -11.14 -1.32 -7.67
CA PHE A 118 -11.37 -0.08 -6.93
C PHE A 118 -10.13 0.34 -6.13
N SER A 119 -9.51 -0.60 -5.42
CA SER A 119 -8.30 -0.36 -4.64
C SER A 119 -7.15 0.15 -5.50
N GLY A 120 -6.94 -0.49 -6.66
CA GLY A 120 -5.90 -0.09 -7.60
C GLY A 120 -6.11 1.31 -8.17
N VAL A 121 -7.35 1.65 -8.53
CA VAL A 121 -7.70 2.99 -9.04
C VAL A 121 -7.58 4.05 -7.93
N ALA A 122 -8.17 3.82 -6.76
CA ALA A 122 -8.17 4.77 -5.66
C ALA A 122 -6.74 5.09 -5.18
N LEU A 123 -5.93 4.05 -4.95
CA LEU A 123 -4.54 4.20 -4.55
C LEU A 123 -3.71 4.86 -5.66
N GLY A 124 -3.85 4.40 -6.90
CA GLY A 124 -3.14 4.91 -8.05
C GLY A 124 -3.43 6.39 -8.32
N LEU A 125 -4.69 6.82 -8.22
CA LEU A 125 -5.09 8.22 -8.38
C LEU A 125 -4.47 9.12 -7.31
N LEU A 126 -4.59 8.74 -6.03
CA LEU A 126 -4.07 9.56 -4.94
C LEU A 126 -2.55 9.68 -4.97
N GLN A 127 -1.84 8.58 -5.26
CA GLN A 127 -0.39 8.61 -5.42
C GLN A 127 0.04 9.35 -6.69
N TRP A 128 -0.74 9.26 -7.78
CA TRP A 128 -0.51 10.05 -8.98
C TRP A 128 -0.56 11.56 -8.69
N LEU A 129 -1.46 12.03 -7.81
CA LEU A 129 -1.48 13.44 -7.39
C LEU A 129 -0.18 13.91 -6.72
N VAL A 130 0.61 12.98 -6.16
CA VAL A 130 1.94 13.26 -5.63
C VAL A 130 2.98 13.26 -6.77
N LEU A 131 2.87 12.33 -7.72
CA LEU A 131 3.79 12.21 -8.85
C LEU A 131 3.59 13.30 -9.92
N ARG A 132 2.39 13.90 -10.01
CA ARG A 132 2.07 14.91 -11.02
C ARG A 132 3.03 16.10 -10.90
N GLY A 133 3.65 16.47 -12.01
CA GLY A 133 4.64 17.56 -12.05
C GLY A 133 6.03 17.21 -11.54
N GLN A 134 6.29 15.96 -11.12
CA GLN A 134 7.65 15.49 -10.77
C GLN A 134 8.14 14.38 -11.70
N VAL A 135 7.22 13.65 -12.34
CA VAL A 135 7.52 12.48 -13.16
C VAL A 135 6.82 12.64 -14.50
N ALA A 136 7.59 12.54 -15.59
CA ALA A 136 7.06 12.56 -16.95
C ALA A 136 6.12 11.38 -17.16
N ASN A 137 4.93 11.66 -17.71
CA ASN A 137 3.86 10.67 -17.88
C ASN A 137 3.43 9.97 -16.58
N GLY A 138 3.49 10.66 -15.43
CA GLY A 138 3.11 10.10 -14.14
C GLY A 138 1.70 9.50 -14.09
N MET A 139 0.81 9.85 -15.02
CA MET A 139 -0.53 9.24 -15.14
C MET A 139 -0.51 7.72 -15.37
N TRP A 140 0.56 7.16 -15.96
CA TRP A 140 0.72 5.71 -16.09
C TRP A 140 0.79 4.99 -14.75
N TRP A 141 1.10 5.71 -13.65
CA TRP A 141 1.06 5.14 -12.30
C TRP A 141 -0.31 4.55 -11.95
N ILE A 142 -1.40 5.14 -12.44
CA ILE A 142 -2.76 4.64 -12.22
C ILE A 142 -2.91 3.27 -12.88
N ALA A 143 -2.49 3.13 -14.14
CA ALA A 143 -2.56 1.87 -14.88
C ALA A 143 -1.65 0.79 -14.27
N ILE A 144 -0.45 1.16 -13.84
CA ILE A 144 0.50 0.27 -13.14
C ILE A 144 -0.14 -0.25 -11.86
N THR A 145 -0.71 0.64 -11.04
CA THR A 145 -1.32 0.28 -9.75
C THR A 145 -2.54 -0.62 -10.00
N LEU A 146 -3.39 -0.28 -10.96
CA LEU A 146 -4.53 -1.13 -11.35
C LEU A 146 -4.08 -2.55 -11.76
N ALA A 147 -3.07 -2.66 -12.63
CA ALA A 147 -2.53 -3.95 -13.04
C ALA A 147 -1.94 -4.73 -11.85
N ALA A 148 -1.24 -4.04 -10.94
CA ALA A 148 -0.66 -4.62 -9.73
C ALA A 148 -1.74 -5.26 -8.84
N TRP A 149 -2.88 -4.59 -8.67
CA TRP A 149 -4.00 -5.11 -7.87
C TRP A 149 -4.76 -6.25 -8.56
N ILE A 150 -4.91 -6.22 -9.90
CA ILE A 150 -5.48 -7.35 -10.66
C ILE A 150 -4.61 -8.60 -10.51
N LEU A 151 -3.29 -8.45 -10.62
CA LEU A 151 -2.35 -9.56 -10.44
C LEU A 151 -2.36 -10.08 -9.00
N ALA A 152 -2.46 -9.19 -8.00
CA ALA A 152 -2.60 -9.56 -6.60
C ALA A 152 -3.90 -10.37 -6.34
N TYR A 153 -5.01 -9.97 -6.96
CA TYR A 153 -6.26 -10.75 -6.94
C TYR A 153 -6.06 -12.14 -7.55
N ALA A 154 -5.50 -12.22 -8.75
CA ALA A 154 -5.26 -13.48 -9.44
C ALA A 154 -4.37 -14.42 -8.63
N ALA A 155 -3.28 -13.91 -8.04
CA ALA A 155 -2.41 -14.67 -7.16
C ALA A 155 -3.15 -15.18 -5.90
N SER A 156 -3.98 -14.34 -5.29
CA SER A 156 -4.78 -14.71 -4.12
C SER A 156 -5.81 -15.80 -4.46
N ARG A 157 -6.48 -15.70 -5.62
CA ARG A 157 -7.42 -16.71 -6.11
C ARG A 157 -6.74 -18.02 -6.45
N PHE A 158 -5.56 -17.97 -7.06
CA PHE A 158 -4.76 -19.16 -7.34
C PHE A 158 -4.39 -19.88 -6.05
N ALA A 159 -3.91 -19.16 -5.03
CA ALA A 159 -3.59 -19.75 -3.73
C ALA A 159 -4.82 -20.35 -3.03
N TYR A 160 -5.97 -19.71 -3.15
CA TYR A 160 -7.24 -20.24 -2.63
C TYR A 160 -7.63 -21.56 -3.29
N VAL A 161 -7.64 -21.61 -4.63
CA VAL A 161 -8.05 -22.82 -5.38
C VAL A 161 -7.07 -23.98 -5.20
N THR A 162 -5.79 -23.68 -4.95
CA THR A 162 -4.75 -24.70 -4.72
C THR A 162 -4.64 -25.15 -3.26
N GLY A 163 -5.42 -24.58 -2.34
CA GLY A 163 -5.36 -24.91 -0.91
C GLY A 163 -4.13 -24.36 -0.18
N LEU A 164 -3.36 -23.45 -0.80
CA LEU A 164 -2.21 -22.77 -0.19
C LEU A 164 -2.63 -21.59 0.70
N TYR A 165 -3.93 -21.33 0.81
CA TYR A 165 -4.48 -20.17 1.49
C TYR A 165 -4.56 -20.35 3.01
N PHE A 166 -3.95 -19.43 3.77
CA PHE A 166 -4.08 -19.30 5.22
C PHE A 166 -4.16 -17.83 5.63
N GLY A 167 -4.74 -17.50 6.80
CA GLY A 167 -5.20 -16.15 7.16
C GLY A 167 -4.32 -14.96 6.71
N LEU A 168 -3.07 -14.89 7.19
CA LEU A 168 -2.15 -13.78 6.85
C LEU A 168 -1.54 -13.88 5.44
N PHE A 169 -1.63 -15.04 4.79
CA PHE A 169 -1.05 -15.29 3.46
C PHE A 169 -1.62 -14.34 2.41
N GLN A 170 -2.92 -14.05 2.48
CA GLN A 170 -3.56 -13.16 1.51
C GLN A 170 -2.95 -11.75 1.56
N LEU A 171 -2.88 -11.16 2.75
CA LEU A 171 -2.32 -9.82 2.94
C LEU A 171 -0.88 -9.74 2.44
N VAL A 172 -0.06 -10.72 2.82
CA VAL A 172 1.35 -10.82 2.40
C VAL A 172 1.46 -10.95 0.88
N THR A 173 0.67 -11.82 0.27
CA THR A 173 0.67 -12.05 -1.19
C THR A 173 0.24 -10.81 -1.94
N VAL A 174 -0.84 -10.16 -1.49
CA VAL A 174 -1.36 -8.93 -2.13
C VAL A 174 -0.32 -7.84 -2.09
N VAL A 175 0.34 -7.62 -0.96
CA VAL A 175 1.37 -6.57 -0.86
C VAL A 175 2.64 -6.95 -1.60
N LEU A 176 3.07 -8.22 -1.55
CA LEU A 176 4.26 -8.66 -2.29
C LEU A 176 4.09 -8.48 -3.80
N VAL A 177 2.96 -8.94 -4.35
CA VAL A 177 2.67 -8.82 -5.79
C VAL A 177 2.53 -7.35 -6.16
N SER A 178 1.75 -6.58 -5.41
CA SER A 178 1.52 -5.17 -5.74
C SER A 178 2.78 -4.31 -5.60
N ALA A 179 3.60 -4.53 -4.57
CA ALA A 179 4.88 -3.86 -4.39
C ALA A 179 5.88 -4.24 -5.49
N THR A 180 5.89 -5.49 -5.92
CA THR A 180 6.75 -5.96 -7.02
C THR A 180 6.43 -5.24 -8.32
N VAL A 181 5.16 -5.24 -8.72
CA VAL A 181 4.69 -4.61 -9.96
C VAL A 181 4.83 -3.09 -9.87
N GLY A 182 4.41 -2.48 -8.76
CA GLY A 182 4.57 -1.05 -8.51
C GLY A 182 6.04 -0.60 -8.51
N GLY A 183 6.93 -1.40 -7.95
CA GLY A 183 8.38 -1.14 -7.96
C GLY A 183 8.97 -1.12 -9.36
N VAL A 184 8.56 -2.06 -10.23
CA VAL A 184 8.98 -2.06 -11.65
C VAL A 184 8.41 -0.83 -12.37
N GLY A 185 7.13 -0.53 -12.13
CA GLY A 185 6.45 0.59 -12.76
C GLY A 185 7.05 1.95 -12.38
N ILE A 186 7.42 2.16 -11.11
CA ILE A 186 8.03 3.43 -10.70
C ILE A 186 9.46 3.57 -11.25
N ILE A 187 10.24 2.49 -11.36
CA ILE A 187 11.54 2.52 -12.05
C ILE A 187 11.36 2.96 -13.50
N TRP A 188 10.41 2.36 -14.21
CA TRP A 188 10.13 2.70 -15.60
C TRP A 188 9.73 4.17 -15.74
N LEU A 189 8.86 4.66 -14.86
CA LEU A 189 8.44 6.06 -14.81
C LEU A 189 9.60 7.03 -14.55
N LEU A 190 10.44 6.72 -13.56
CA LEU A 190 11.58 7.57 -13.20
C LEU A 190 12.62 7.60 -14.32
N ARG A 191 12.94 6.46 -14.95
CA ARG A 191 13.87 6.40 -16.08
C ARG A 191 13.39 7.21 -17.28
N ARG A 192 12.10 7.16 -17.60
CA ARG A 192 11.52 7.99 -18.68
C ARG A 192 11.57 9.48 -18.37
N SER A 193 11.51 9.85 -17.09
CA SER A 193 11.56 11.25 -16.67
C SER A 193 12.95 11.83 -16.83
N THR A 194 14.01 11.08 -16.51
CA THR A 194 15.40 11.52 -16.68
C THR A 194 15.75 11.79 -18.16
N LEU A 195 15.23 10.98 -19.08
CA LEU A 195 15.50 11.12 -20.51
C LEU A 195 14.83 12.34 -21.16
N ALA A 196 13.81 12.93 -20.53
CA ALA A 196 13.11 14.10 -21.09
C ALA A 196 13.85 15.44 -20.86
N TYR A 197 14.93 15.43 -20.07
CA TYR A 197 15.72 16.62 -19.72
C TYR A 197 17.12 16.64 -20.36
N ILE A 198 17.42 15.69 -21.25
CA ILE A 198 18.65 15.62 -22.05
C ILE A 198 18.28 15.96 -23.49
#